data_AF-A0A0N4XFN3-F1
#
_entry.id   AF-A0A0N4XFN3-F1
#
_cell.length_a   1.000
_cell.length_b   1.000
_cell.length_c   1.000
_cell.angle_alpha   90.00
_cell.angle_beta   90.00
_cell.angle_gamma   90.00
#
_symmetry.space_group_name_H-M   'P 1'
#
loop_
_entity.id
_entity.type
_entity.pdbx_description
1 polymer ?
#
loop_
_entity_poly.entity_id
_entity_poly.type
_entity_poly.pdbx_seq_one_letter_code
_entity_poly.pdbx_strand_id
1 'polypeptide(L)'
;MSRGEEPVSRNQLGQLEFSHFIIESPHPILTKGKSLFYNAVLPRPGDSDYPVTLMIAPCSQYAPLMRRSGSQLFTLPSFLELEDQDGLISKFLRDTDTPNLEGRHTKVVALPRMNLCSFHSLAAHHLNERMDSNAHEQLVSFILLQLLAALKMLQSDGVESLSTNFKEFLLAYRFSPHSQTELWEFPRLIFLPETLGAEIESGGDEMVGLCRYAMRALCTLLHHRMDGKPPPIRLRSRYSRALLACATLLQEDKSSSLTKAKNVLEVALWAGEPCRTDSEARVWLDVARADCVDALLRQLVCEPGCQLGARERYRVEFLLSANPRSIIESQSAIQSANI
;
A
#
# COMPACT_ATOMS: atom_id res chain seq x y z
N MET A 1 7.55 14.48 19.03
CA MET A 1 7.15 13.14 19.46
C MET A 1 6.38 13.28 20.75
N SER A 2 5.07 13.10 20.74
CA SER A 2 4.33 12.86 21.98
C SER A 2 4.77 11.49 22.51
N ARG A 3 5.11 11.41 23.80
CA ARG A 3 5.62 10.22 24.51
C ARG A 3 4.74 8.94 24.42
N GLY A 4 3.64 8.94 23.66
CA GLY A 4 2.67 7.85 23.57
C GLY A 4 2.71 7.00 22.28
N GLU A 5 3.48 7.37 21.25
CA GLU A 5 3.48 6.65 19.96
C GLU A 5 4.55 5.56 19.81
N GLU A 6 5.49 5.42 20.75
CA GLU A 6 6.43 4.29 20.74
C GLU A 6 5.88 3.11 21.55
N PRO A 7 5.87 1.88 20.99
CA PRO A 7 5.33 0.70 21.66
C PRO A 7 6.09 0.40 22.94
N VAL A 8 7.43 0.42 22.88
CA VAL A 8 8.34 0.22 24.02
C VAL A 8 9.65 0.93 23.70
N SER A 9 10.45 1.27 24.72
CA SER A 9 11.81 1.79 24.51
C SER A 9 12.64 0.85 23.63
N ARG A 10 13.51 1.41 22.76
CA ARG A 10 14.33 0.60 21.83
C ARG A 10 15.17 -0.48 22.52
N ASN A 11 15.58 -0.24 23.77
CA ASN A 11 16.36 -1.19 24.56
C ASN A 11 15.55 -2.41 25.04
N GLN A 12 14.22 -2.29 25.11
CA GLN A 12 13.32 -3.35 25.55
C GLN A 12 12.69 -4.12 24.39
N LEU A 13 12.72 -3.59 23.16
CA LEU A 13 12.19 -4.29 21.99
C LEU A 13 12.82 -5.67 21.80
N GLY A 14 14.13 -5.82 22.03
CA GLY A 14 14.83 -7.10 21.92
C GLY A 14 14.53 -8.11 23.03
N GLN A 15 13.76 -7.72 24.05
CA GLN A 15 13.35 -8.59 25.17
C GLN A 15 11.90 -9.05 25.06
N LEU A 16 11.19 -8.60 24.01
CA LEU A 16 9.79 -8.97 23.81
C LEU A 16 9.68 -10.39 23.25
N GLU A 17 8.87 -11.21 23.89
CA GLU A 17 8.50 -12.55 23.45
C GLU A 17 7.05 -12.57 22.97
N PHE A 18 6.66 -13.65 22.28
CA PHE A 18 5.29 -13.82 21.80
C PHE A 18 4.26 -13.82 22.93
N SER A 19 4.64 -14.37 24.10
CA SER A 19 3.82 -14.44 25.32
C SER A 19 3.46 -13.07 25.90
N HIS A 20 4.20 -12.01 25.57
CA HIS A 20 3.92 -10.65 26.03
C HIS A 20 2.76 -9.98 25.30
N PHE A 21 2.31 -10.54 24.18
CA PHE A 21 1.17 -10.00 23.44
C PHE A 21 -0.13 -10.68 23.89
N ILE A 22 -1.12 -9.86 24.26
CA ILE A 22 -2.47 -10.33 24.58
C ILE A 22 -3.31 -10.24 23.31
N ILE A 23 -3.56 -11.38 22.66
CA ILE A 23 -4.37 -11.47 21.45
C ILE A 23 -5.86 -11.34 21.82
N GLU A 24 -6.57 -10.41 21.17
CA GLU A 24 -7.96 -10.05 21.49
C GLU A 24 -8.97 -11.14 21.09
N SER A 25 -8.67 -11.91 20.04
CA SER A 25 -9.55 -12.93 19.47
C SER A 25 -8.75 -14.16 19.00
N PRO A 26 -9.24 -15.40 19.23
CA PRO A 26 -8.60 -16.61 18.73
C PRO A 26 -8.68 -16.72 17.20
N HIS A 27 -9.60 -16.00 16.55
CA HIS A 27 -9.72 -15.98 15.10
C HIS A 27 -9.08 -14.72 14.50
N PRO A 28 -8.38 -14.85 13.36
CA PRO A 28 -7.76 -13.72 12.69
C PRO A 28 -8.81 -12.74 12.18
N ILE A 29 -8.50 -11.44 12.28
CA ILE A 29 -9.35 -10.38 11.73
C ILE A 29 -9.31 -10.33 10.20
N LEU A 30 -8.23 -10.84 9.62
CA LEU A 30 -8.02 -10.93 8.18
C LEU A 30 -7.07 -12.09 7.88
N THR A 31 -7.43 -12.87 6.88
CA THR A 31 -6.57 -13.90 6.29
C THR A 31 -6.28 -13.51 4.85
N LYS A 32 -4.99 -13.39 4.52
CA LYS A 32 -4.53 -13.03 3.17
C LYS A 32 -3.45 -14.00 2.71
N GLY A 33 -3.85 -14.95 1.87
CA GLY A 33 -2.99 -16.08 1.50
C GLY A 33 -2.58 -16.86 2.75
N LYS A 34 -1.27 -16.94 3.01
CA LYS A 34 -0.67 -17.60 4.19
C LYS A 34 -0.37 -16.61 5.33
N SER A 35 -0.87 -15.38 5.27
CA SER A 35 -0.66 -14.39 6.32
C SER A 35 -1.95 -14.22 7.13
N LEU A 36 -1.85 -14.41 8.43
CA LEU A 36 -2.95 -14.25 9.39
C LEU A 36 -2.72 -12.97 10.18
N PHE A 37 -3.74 -12.13 10.28
CA PHE A 37 -3.66 -10.87 11.02
C PHE A 37 -4.55 -10.93 12.25
N TYR A 38 -3.99 -10.56 13.40
CA TYR A 38 -4.67 -10.54 14.69
C TYR A 38 -4.57 -9.15 15.30
N ASN A 39 -5.65 -8.80 15.99
CA ASN A 39 -5.67 -7.67 16.88
C ASN A 39 -5.16 -8.11 18.25
N ALA A 40 -4.22 -7.34 18.81
CA ALA A 40 -3.65 -7.63 20.11
C ALA A 40 -3.28 -6.34 20.85
N VAL A 41 -2.91 -6.49 22.12
CA VAL A 41 -2.42 -5.42 22.98
C VAL A 41 -1.08 -5.84 23.57
N LEU A 42 -0.17 -4.87 23.66
CA LEU A 42 1.10 -4.99 24.35
C LEU A 42 1.01 -4.22 25.69
N PRO A 43 0.93 -4.92 26.83
CA PRO A 43 0.87 -4.27 28.14
C PRO A 43 2.14 -3.46 28.41
N ARG A 44 1.98 -2.25 28.96
CA ARG A 44 3.11 -1.37 29.32
C ARG A 44 3.07 -1.03 30.81
N PRO A 45 4.01 -1.52 31.62
CA PRO A 45 4.03 -1.22 33.05
C PRO A 45 4.11 0.30 33.30
N GLY A 46 3.08 0.86 33.94
CA GLY A 46 3.01 2.28 34.27
C GLY A 46 2.46 3.20 33.18
N ASP A 47 2.12 2.67 32.00
CA ASP A 47 1.50 3.39 30.89
C ASP A 47 0.20 2.69 30.45
N SER A 48 -0.55 3.31 29.53
CA SER A 48 -1.68 2.63 28.90
C SER A 48 -1.19 1.47 28.01
N ASP A 49 -1.97 0.39 27.93
CA ASP A 49 -1.71 -0.69 26.98
C ASP A 49 -1.57 -0.14 25.56
N TYR A 50 -0.63 -0.71 24.80
CA TYR A 50 -0.34 -0.27 23.46
C TYR A 50 -1.03 -1.21 22.46
N PRO A 51 -2.03 -0.73 21.68
CA PRO A 51 -2.71 -1.56 20.71
C PRO A 51 -1.77 -1.88 19.53
N VAL A 52 -1.78 -3.13 19.12
CA VAL A 52 -0.94 -3.65 18.03
C VAL A 52 -1.76 -4.47 17.04
N THR A 53 -1.20 -4.63 15.85
CA THR A 53 -1.62 -5.66 14.90
C THR A 53 -0.48 -6.66 14.80
N LEU A 54 -0.78 -7.95 14.97
CA LEU A 54 0.17 -9.03 14.79
C LEU A 54 -0.09 -9.72 13.46
N MET A 55 0.95 -9.90 12.65
CA MET A 55 0.91 -10.76 11.48
C MET A 55 1.64 -12.06 11.80
N ILE A 56 0.96 -13.19 11.69
CA ILE A 56 1.55 -14.53 11.76
C ILE A 56 1.61 -15.09 10.35
N ALA A 57 2.81 -15.42 9.89
CA ALA A 57 3.04 -15.87 8.51
C ALA A 57 4.21 -16.85 8.45
N PRO A 58 4.31 -17.71 7.40
CA PRO A 58 5.48 -18.55 7.21
C PRO A 58 6.69 -17.67 6.86
N CYS A 59 7.89 -18.09 7.23
CA CYS A 59 9.11 -17.42 6.80
C CYS A 59 9.21 -17.45 5.26
N SER A 60 9.18 -16.29 4.61
CA SER A 60 9.28 -16.20 3.15
C SER A 60 10.71 -16.44 2.67
N GLN A 61 10.88 -17.32 1.69
CA GLN A 61 12.13 -17.47 0.93
C GLN A 61 12.39 -16.24 0.02
N TYR A 62 11.35 -15.43 -0.25
CA TYR A 62 11.39 -14.24 -1.10
C TYR A 62 11.50 -12.92 -0.31
N ALA A 63 11.70 -12.99 1.01
CA ALA A 63 11.97 -11.83 1.85
C ALA A 63 13.08 -10.87 1.33
N PRO A 64 14.10 -11.32 0.57
CA PRO A 64 15.12 -10.43 0.03
C PRO A 64 14.67 -9.49 -1.10
N LEU A 65 13.57 -9.78 -1.80
CA LEU A 65 13.18 -9.02 -3.02
C LEU A 65 12.99 -7.53 -2.72
N MET A 66 12.39 -7.19 -1.58
CA MET A 66 12.12 -5.79 -1.20
C MET A 66 13.17 -5.16 -0.27
N ARG A 67 14.13 -5.94 0.27
CA ARG A 67 15.16 -5.40 1.19
C ARG A 67 16.31 -4.69 0.46
N ARG A 68 16.43 -4.87 -0.86
CA ARG A 68 17.61 -4.41 -1.63
C ARG A 68 17.60 -2.93 -2.02
N SER A 69 16.45 -2.24 -1.98
CA SER A 69 16.34 -0.89 -2.57
C SER A 69 16.22 0.26 -1.57
N GLY A 70 16.26 0.00 -0.25
CA GLY A 70 16.12 1.04 0.78
C GLY A 70 14.76 1.74 0.84
N SER A 71 13.89 1.57 -0.17
CA SER A 71 12.52 2.08 -0.17
C SER A 71 11.62 1.20 0.70
N GLN A 72 11.39 1.68 1.92
CA GLN A 72 10.46 1.07 2.88
C GLN A 72 8.98 1.34 2.54
N LEU A 73 8.65 1.84 1.34
CA LEU A 73 7.29 2.30 1.04
C LEU A 73 6.24 1.19 1.22
N PHE A 74 6.53 0.00 0.70
CA PHE A 74 5.59 -1.13 0.67
C PHE A 74 5.81 -2.14 1.79
N THR A 75 6.91 -1.99 2.54
CA THR A 75 7.24 -2.94 3.61
C THR A 75 6.25 -2.79 4.76
N LEU A 76 6.02 -3.90 5.47
CA LEU A 76 5.29 -3.87 6.74
C LEU A 76 5.94 -2.83 7.68
N PRO A 77 5.17 -1.93 8.30
CA PRO A 77 5.67 -1.03 9.34
C PRO A 77 5.93 -1.79 10.65
N SER A 78 6.79 -2.80 10.61
CA SER A 78 7.11 -3.60 11.78
C SER A 78 8.05 -2.85 12.72
N PHE A 79 7.85 -3.05 14.02
CA PHE A 79 8.81 -2.65 15.04
C PHE A 79 9.48 -3.86 15.72
N LEU A 80 8.96 -5.07 15.47
CA LEU A 80 9.50 -6.32 15.99
C LEU A 80 9.17 -7.48 15.03
N GLU A 81 10.12 -8.37 14.83
CA GLU A 81 9.93 -9.68 14.19
C GLU A 81 10.42 -10.76 15.16
N LEU A 82 9.59 -11.78 15.39
CA LEU A 82 9.88 -12.93 16.25
C LEU A 82 9.76 -14.21 15.43
N GLU A 83 10.70 -15.13 15.59
CA GLU A 83 10.63 -16.47 15.02
C GLU A 83 10.13 -17.48 16.06
N ASP A 84 9.49 -18.56 15.62
CA ASP A 84 9.00 -19.61 16.52
C ASP A 84 10.14 -20.51 17.03
N GLN A 85 10.89 -20.03 18.03
CA GLN A 85 11.99 -20.78 18.64
C GLN A 85 11.50 -21.79 19.69
N ASP A 86 10.53 -21.38 20.52
CA ASP A 86 10.04 -22.18 21.65
C ASP A 86 8.73 -22.94 21.36
N GLY A 87 8.25 -22.90 20.11
CA GLY A 87 7.03 -23.59 19.67
C GLY A 87 5.73 -22.96 20.17
N LEU A 88 5.79 -21.78 20.80
CA LEU A 88 4.63 -21.05 21.33
C LEU A 88 3.70 -20.59 20.21
N ILE A 89 4.25 -20.17 19.07
CA ILE A 89 3.45 -19.70 17.92
C ILE A 89 2.75 -20.90 17.29
N SER A 90 3.48 -22.00 17.06
CA SER A 90 2.91 -23.25 16.56
C SER A 90 1.83 -23.81 17.50
N LYS A 91 2.04 -23.72 18.83
CA LYS A 91 1.03 -24.13 19.81
C LYS A 91 -0.22 -23.27 19.70
N PHE A 92 -0.08 -21.94 19.67
CA PHE A 92 -1.20 -21.03 19.49
C PHE A 92 -2.01 -21.36 18.23
N LEU A 93 -1.34 -21.57 17.08
CA LEU A 93 -2.00 -21.88 15.82
C LEU A 93 -2.77 -23.21 15.84
N ARG A 94 -2.26 -24.22 16.55
CA ARG A 94 -2.96 -25.49 16.79
C ARG A 94 -4.16 -25.30 17.71
N ASP A 95 -3.98 -24.58 18.81
CA ASP A 95 -5.03 -24.34 19.81
C ASP A 95 -6.20 -23.51 19.23
N THR A 96 -5.96 -22.73 18.18
CA THR A 96 -6.97 -21.93 17.48
C THR A 96 -7.52 -22.58 16.20
N ASP A 97 -7.22 -23.86 15.94
CA ASP A 97 -7.64 -24.58 14.71
C ASP A 97 -7.37 -23.79 13.43
N THR A 98 -6.13 -23.29 13.26
CA THR A 98 -5.70 -22.57 12.05
C THR A 98 -4.82 -23.44 11.14
N PRO A 99 -5.42 -24.33 10.31
CA PRO A 99 -4.69 -25.40 9.61
C PRO A 99 -3.70 -24.90 8.53
N ASN A 100 -3.86 -23.66 8.05
CA ASN A 100 -3.14 -23.15 6.89
C ASN A 100 -1.62 -22.98 7.08
N LEU A 101 -1.13 -23.10 8.31
CA LEU A 101 0.27 -22.85 8.69
C LEU A 101 0.96 -24.02 9.41
N GLU A 102 0.28 -25.15 9.60
CA GLU A 102 0.87 -26.28 10.33
C GLU A 102 2.14 -26.82 9.68
N GLY A 103 3.13 -27.16 10.51
CA GLY A 103 4.41 -27.77 10.07
C GLY A 103 5.38 -26.82 9.38
N ARG A 104 5.11 -25.51 9.32
CA ARG A 104 5.99 -24.51 8.70
C ARG A 104 6.77 -23.72 9.74
N HIS A 105 7.99 -23.29 9.40
CA HIS A 105 8.70 -22.27 10.16
C HIS A 105 7.92 -20.95 10.05
N THR A 106 7.34 -20.52 11.17
CA THR A 106 6.51 -19.33 11.25
C THR A 106 7.25 -18.20 11.96
N LYS A 107 6.87 -16.98 11.59
CA LYS A 107 7.28 -15.75 12.24
C LYS A 107 6.06 -14.93 12.64
N VAL A 108 6.21 -14.16 13.69
CA VAL A 108 5.28 -13.11 14.12
C VAL A 108 5.93 -11.78 13.81
N VAL A 109 5.20 -10.91 13.12
CA VAL A 109 5.60 -9.53 12.86
C VAL A 109 4.65 -8.62 13.63
N ALA A 110 5.18 -7.84 14.58
CA ALA A 110 4.39 -6.89 15.35
C ALA A 110 4.43 -5.51 14.68
N LEU A 111 3.23 -4.96 14.47
CA LEU A 111 2.99 -3.68 13.83
C LEU A 111 2.23 -2.74 14.77
N PRO A 112 2.37 -1.40 14.64
CA PRO A 112 1.41 -0.48 15.23
C PRO A 112 -0.01 -0.89 14.83
N ARG A 113 -1.02 -0.62 15.66
CA ARG A 113 -2.41 -0.95 15.31
C ARG A 113 -2.78 -0.32 13.96
N MET A 114 -3.33 -1.12 13.05
CA MET A 114 -3.80 -0.67 11.75
C MET A 114 -5.18 -1.25 11.43
N ASN A 115 -5.97 -0.50 10.67
CA ASN A 115 -7.18 -1.01 10.05
C ASN A 115 -6.83 -1.57 8.67
N LEU A 116 -6.92 -2.90 8.53
CA LEU A 116 -6.53 -3.60 7.30
C LEU A 116 -7.73 -3.86 6.41
N CYS A 117 -7.58 -3.67 5.10
CA CYS A 117 -8.59 -4.08 4.13
C CYS A 117 -7.97 -4.59 2.82
N SER A 118 -8.69 -5.48 2.14
CA SER A 118 -8.36 -5.89 0.78
C SER A 118 -9.00 -4.94 -0.25
N PHE A 119 -8.53 -4.97 -1.50
CA PHE A 119 -9.20 -4.22 -2.59
C PHE A 119 -10.67 -4.62 -2.75
N HIS A 120 -10.98 -5.91 -2.64
CA HIS A 120 -12.36 -6.41 -2.70
C HIS A 120 -13.19 -5.92 -1.51
N SER A 121 -12.63 -5.94 -0.30
CA SER A 121 -13.30 -5.42 0.90
C SER A 121 -13.59 -3.93 0.77
N LEU A 122 -12.61 -3.14 0.31
CA LEU A 122 -12.79 -1.70 0.07
C LEU A 122 -13.90 -1.43 -0.96
N ALA A 123 -13.97 -2.24 -2.02
CA ALA A 123 -14.99 -2.13 -3.05
C ALA A 123 -16.37 -2.68 -2.60
N ALA A 124 -16.43 -3.63 -1.66
CA ALA A 124 -17.69 -4.26 -1.25
C ALA A 124 -18.38 -3.56 -0.07
N HIS A 125 -17.63 -3.03 0.89
CA HIS A 125 -18.20 -2.59 2.18
C HIS A 125 -18.83 -1.20 2.17
N HIS A 126 -19.12 -0.61 1.01
CA HIS A 126 -19.67 0.75 0.92
C HIS A 126 -18.83 1.80 1.67
N LEU A 127 -17.56 1.50 1.98
CA LEU A 127 -16.63 2.41 2.68
C LEU A 127 -16.50 3.73 1.92
N ASN A 128 -16.69 3.69 0.60
CA ASN A 128 -16.65 4.85 -0.28
C ASN A 128 -18.04 5.37 -0.69
N GLU A 129 -19.16 4.79 -0.26
CA GLU A 129 -20.50 5.25 -0.68
C GLU A 129 -20.83 6.66 -0.22
N ARG A 130 -20.21 7.09 0.88
CA ARG A 130 -20.33 8.46 1.39
C ARG A 130 -19.40 9.45 0.69
N MET A 131 -18.45 8.98 -0.12
CA MET A 131 -17.51 9.83 -0.84
C MET A 131 -18.16 10.36 -2.12
N ASP A 132 -17.93 11.63 -2.42
CA ASP A 132 -18.26 12.14 -3.75
C ASP A 132 -17.35 11.50 -4.83
N SER A 133 -17.74 11.63 -6.10
CA SER A 133 -16.97 11.04 -7.21
C SER A 133 -15.54 11.57 -7.29
N ASN A 134 -15.27 12.80 -6.84
CA ASN A 134 -13.94 13.38 -6.89
C ASN A 134 -13.02 12.77 -5.83
N ALA A 135 -13.48 12.68 -4.58
CA ALA A 135 -12.74 12.08 -3.49
C ALA A 135 -12.55 10.58 -3.70
N HIS A 136 -13.56 9.87 -4.21
CA HIS A 136 -13.43 8.46 -4.55
C HIS A 136 -12.39 8.23 -5.66
N GLU A 137 -12.48 8.94 -6.79
CA GLU A 137 -11.49 8.78 -7.87
C GLU A 137 -10.09 9.24 -7.47
N GLN A 138 -9.97 10.23 -6.57
CA GLN A 138 -8.68 10.60 -5.97
C GLN A 138 -8.09 9.46 -5.14
N LEU A 139 -8.91 8.81 -4.29
CA LEU A 139 -8.52 7.65 -3.50
C LEU A 139 -8.05 6.50 -4.40
N VAL A 140 -8.83 6.17 -5.43
CA VAL A 140 -8.46 5.13 -6.41
C VAL A 140 -7.17 5.48 -7.12
N SER A 141 -7.00 6.73 -7.57
CA SER A 141 -5.77 7.19 -8.23
C SER A 141 -4.55 7.01 -7.34
N PHE A 142 -4.68 7.31 -6.04
CA PHE A 142 -3.58 7.16 -5.10
C PHE A 142 -3.26 5.69 -4.78
N ILE A 143 -4.27 4.84 -4.61
CA ILE A 143 -4.08 3.39 -4.42
C ILE A 143 -3.39 2.79 -5.66
N LEU A 144 -3.85 3.13 -6.86
CA LEU A 144 -3.27 2.64 -8.12
C LEU A 144 -1.85 3.15 -8.31
N LEU A 145 -1.55 4.39 -7.96
CA LEU A 145 -0.19 4.92 -8.00
C LEU A 145 0.75 4.08 -7.13
N GLN A 146 0.35 3.78 -5.89
CA GLN A 146 1.14 2.94 -4.99
C GLN A 146 1.35 1.55 -5.61
N LEU A 147 0.28 0.96 -6.15
CA LEU A 147 0.35 -0.36 -6.78
C LEU A 147 1.28 -0.37 -7.99
N LEU A 148 1.19 0.61 -8.89
CA LEU A 148 2.06 0.70 -10.06
C LEU A 148 3.53 0.86 -9.67
N ALA A 149 3.82 1.62 -8.63
CA ALA A 149 5.17 1.74 -8.09
C ALA A 149 5.66 0.39 -7.53
N ALA A 150 4.83 -0.36 -6.80
CA ALA A 150 5.17 -1.69 -6.30
C ALA A 150 5.39 -2.70 -7.44
N LEU A 151 4.50 -2.72 -8.44
CA LEU A 151 4.60 -3.62 -9.59
C LEU A 151 5.86 -3.34 -10.42
N LYS A 152 6.28 -2.07 -10.56
CA LYS A 152 7.55 -1.73 -11.22
C LYS A 152 8.75 -2.27 -10.47
N MET A 153 8.74 -2.21 -9.14
CA MET A 153 9.80 -2.78 -8.31
C MET A 153 9.85 -4.31 -8.51
N LEU A 154 8.70 -4.98 -8.43
CA LEU A 154 8.61 -6.41 -8.69
C LEU A 154 9.06 -6.78 -10.11
N GLN A 155 8.72 -5.96 -11.12
CA GLN A 155 9.18 -6.14 -12.50
C GLN A 155 10.71 -6.06 -12.59
N SER A 156 11.34 -5.11 -11.90
CA SER A 156 12.80 -5.00 -11.86
C SER A 156 13.48 -6.18 -11.15
N ASP A 157 12.76 -6.83 -10.24
CA ASP A 157 13.18 -8.05 -9.56
C ASP A 157 12.87 -9.33 -10.36
N GLY A 158 12.35 -9.21 -11.59
CA GLY A 158 12.07 -10.35 -12.48
C GLY A 158 10.71 -11.02 -12.26
N VAL A 159 9.80 -10.41 -11.50
CA VAL A 159 8.43 -10.92 -11.36
C VAL A 159 7.64 -10.57 -12.62
N GLU A 160 7.10 -11.58 -13.30
CA GLU A 160 6.36 -11.40 -14.55
C GLU A 160 4.84 -11.48 -14.35
N SER A 161 4.38 -12.24 -13.36
CA SER A 161 2.96 -12.48 -13.11
C SER A 161 2.63 -12.61 -11.63
N LEU A 162 1.37 -12.32 -11.28
CA LEU A 162 0.82 -12.35 -9.93
C LEU A 162 -0.59 -12.95 -9.92
N SER A 163 -1.11 -13.31 -8.74
CA SER A 163 -2.42 -13.94 -8.61
C SER A 163 -3.58 -12.98 -8.90
N THR A 164 -4.60 -13.46 -9.61
CA THR A 164 -5.82 -12.71 -9.91
C THR A 164 -6.64 -12.25 -8.70
N ASN A 165 -6.38 -12.78 -7.49
CA ASN A 165 -7.12 -12.50 -6.25
C ASN A 165 -6.48 -11.40 -5.36
N PHE A 166 -5.41 -10.78 -5.84
CA PHE A 166 -4.64 -9.75 -5.14
C PHE A 166 -4.02 -10.18 -3.81
N LYS A 167 -3.72 -11.46 -3.59
CA LYS A 167 -3.18 -11.96 -2.29
C LYS A 167 -1.89 -11.27 -1.84
N GLU A 168 -1.16 -10.70 -2.80
CA GLU A 168 0.15 -10.08 -2.56
C GLU A 168 0.09 -8.69 -1.93
N PHE A 169 -1.08 -8.04 -1.95
CA PHE A 169 -1.22 -6.68 -1.41
C PHE A 169 -2.39 -6.53 -0.45
N LEU A 170 -2.19 -5.62 0.51
CA LEU A 170 -3.21 -5.12 1.43
C LEU A 170 -3.17 -3.61 1.50
N LEU A 171 -4.31 -3.02 1.87
CA LEU A 171 -4.41 -1.62 2.24
C LEU A 171 -4.46 -1.53 3.75
N ALA A 172 -3.78 -0.53 4.29
CA ALA A 172 -3.76 -0.29 5.72
C ALA A 172 -4.00 1.20 6.00
N TYR A 173 -5.00 1.46 6.83
CA TYR A 173 -5.32 2.78 7.36
C TYR A 173 -4.76 2.91 8.77
N ARG A 174 -4.41 4.13 9.14
CA ARG A 174 -4.02 4.44 10.52
C ARG A 174 -5.19 4.14 11.44
N PHE A 175 -4.92 3.44 12.53
CA PHE A 175 -5.92 3.24 13.58
C PHE A 175 -6.05 4.52 14.41
N SER A 176 -7.29 4.97 14.62
CA SER A 176 -7.58 6.11 15.49
C SER A 176 -8.75 5.77 16.41
N PRO A 177 -8.50 5.53 17.72
CA PRO A 177 -9.55 5.09 18.64
C PRO A 177 -10.66 6.13 18.88
N HIS A 178 -10.45 7.39 18.46
CA HIS A 178 -11.32 8.52 18.81
C HIS A 178 -11.87 9.29 17.59
N SER A 179 -11.73 8.80 16.37
CA SER A 179 -12.10 9.61 15.20
C SER A 179 -12.95 8.88 14.17
N GLN A 180 -14.09 9.49 13.80
CA GLN A 180 -14.85 9.15 12.58
C GLN A 180 -14.11 9.58 11.29
N THR A 181 -12.85 10.04 11.43
CA THR A 181 -12.01 10.60 10.37
C THR A 181 -11.22 9.54 9.60
N GLU A 182 -11.36 8.26 9.95
CA GLU A 182 -10.69 7.13 9.29
C GLU A 182 -10.97 7.08 7.77
N LEU A 183 -12.07 7.67 7.31
CA LEU A 183 -12.51 7.66 5.91
C LEU A 183 -11.83 8.71 5.00
N TRP A 184 -11.05 9.64 5.56
CA TRP A 184 -10.43 10.73 4.78
C TRP A 184 -8.91 10.63 4.65
N GLU A 185 -8.29 9.67 5.34
CA GLU A 185 -6.86 9.41 5.21
C GLU A 185 -6.59 8.44 4.05
N PHE A 186 -5.50 8.66 3.31
CA PHE A 186 -5.14 7.75 2.23
C PHE A 186 -4.50 6.48 2.80
N PRO A 187 -4.93 5.28 2.36
CA PRO A 187 -4.34 4.04 2.84
C PRO A 187 -2.91 3.89 2.35
N ARG A 188 -2.10 3.19 3.15
CA ARG A 188 -0.81 2.67 2.71
C ARG A 188 -0.99 1.31 2.06
N LEU A 189 -0.35 1.10 0.92
CA LEU A 189 -0.23 -0.22 0.30
C LEU A 189 0.88 -1.02 1.01
N ILE A 190 0.54 -2.22 1.46
CA ILE A 190 1.45 -3.19 2.06
C ILE A 190 1.63 -4.34 1.07
N PHE A 191 2.88 -4.71 0.80
CA PHE A 191 3.23 -5.91 0.06
C PHE A 191 3.53 -7.07 1.01
N LEU A 192 3.00 -8.25 0.70
CA LEU A 192 3.15 -9.48 1.48
C LEU A 192 4.03 -10.48 0.72
N PRO A 193 5.37 -10.42 0.88
CA PRO A 193 6.29 -11.31 0.15
C PRO A 193 6.10 -12.80 0.48
N GLU A 194 5.47 -13.13 1.61
CA GLU A 194 5.13 -14.50 2.02
C GLU A 194 4.08 -15.16 1.12
N THR A 195 3.34 -14.34 0.36
CA THR A 195 2.26 -14.82 -0.53
C THR A 195 2.70 -14.96 -1.98
N LEU A 196 3.88 -14.41 -2.34
CA LEU A 196 4.45 -14.51 -3.67
C LEU A 196 4.94 -15.93 -3.94
N GLY A 197 4.51 -16.53 -5.06
CA GLY A 197 4.87 -17.91 -5.41
C GLY A 197 4.33 -18.97 -4.44
N ALA A 198 3.53 -18.57 -3.44
CA ALA A 198 2.88 -19.52 -2.56
C ALA A 198 1.81 -20.26 -3.34
N GLU A 199 2.12 -21.49 -3.74
CA GLU A 199 1.12 -22.48 -4.14
C GLU A 199 0.13 -22.61 -2.96
N ILE A 200 -1.11 -22.25 -3.23
CA ILE A 200 -2.22 -22.60 -2.36
C ILE A 200 -2.63 -23.99 -2.84
N GLU A 201 -2.55 -24.98 -1.96
CA GLU A 201 -2.91 -26.39 -2.22
C GLU A 201 -4.41 -26.58 -2.55
N SER A 202 -5.18 -25.50 -2.71
CA SER A 202 -6.57 -25.49 -3.12
C SER A 202 -6.80 -24.49 -4.25
N GLY A 203 -6.79 -25.01 -5.47
CA GLY A 203 -7.21 -24.32 -6.69
C GLY A 203 -6.14 -23.40 -7.25
N GLY A 204 -5.57 -23.77 -8.41
CA GLY A 204 -4.61 -22.96 -9.13
C GLY A 204 -5.14 -21.55 -9.37
N ASP A 205 -4.63 -20.59 -8.61
CA ASP A 205 -4.89 -19.17 -8.84
C ASP A 205 -4.46 -18.87 -10.28
N GLU A 206 -5.40 -18.39 -11.11
CA GLU A 206 -5.06 -17.86 -12.43
C GLU A 206 -4.06 -16.71 -12.23
N MET A 207 -2.91 -16.82 -12.90
CA MET A 207 -1.85 -15.81 -12.86
C MET A 207 -2.03 -14.83 -14.01
N VAL A 208 -1.74 -13.56 -13.77
CA VAL A 208 -1.83 -12.50 -14.79
C VAL A 208 -0.58 -11.63 -14.79
N GLY A 209 -0.21 -11.15 -15.97
CA GLY A 209 0.87 -10.17 -16.13
C GLY A 209 0.60 -8.88 -15.36
N LEU A 210 1.67 -8.14 -15.03
CA LEU A 210 1.62 -7.00 -14.12
C LEU A 210 0.69 -5.85 -14.60
N CYS A 211 0.67 -5.54 -15.90
CA CYS A 211 -0.23 -4.50 -16.41
C CYS A 211 -1.70 -4.92 -16.26
N ARG A 212 -2.01 -6.19 -16.55
CA ARG A 212 -3.34 -6.75 -16.37
C ARG A 212 -3.73 -6.84 -14.89
N TYR A 213 -2.77 -7.10 -14.00
CA TYR A 213 -2.98 -7.04 -12.55
C TYR A 213 -3.40 -5.64 -12.10
N ALA A 214 -2.68 -4.60 -12.53
CA ALA A 214 -3.03 -3.21 -12.25
C ALA A 214 -4.41 -2.84 -12.82
N MET A 215 -4.71 -3.25 -14.06
CA MET A 215 -6.04 -3.05 -14.67
C MET A 215 -7.15 -3.72 -13.84
N ARG A 216 -6.92 -4.93 -13.33
CA ARG A 216 -7.87 -5.62 -12.45
C ARG A 216 -8.13 -4.82 -11.17
N ALA A 217 -7.08 -4.28 -10.56
CA ALA A 217 -7.23 -3.46 -9.36
C ALA A 217 -8.04 -2.19 -9.67
N LEU A 218 -7.75 -1.52 -10.78
CA LEU A 218 -8.48 -0.33 -11.24
C LEU A 218 -9.98 -0.63 -11.41
N CYS A 219 -10.33 -1.68 -12.15
CA CYS A 219 -11.73 -2.05 -12.35
C CYS A 219 -12.41 -2.46 -11.03
N THR A 220 -11.71 -3.20 -10.17
CA THR A 220 -12.25 -3.60 -8.85
C THR A 220 -12.60 -2.38 -8.00
N LEU A 221 -11.68 -1.41 -7.94
CA LEU A 221 -11.84 -0.21 -7.12
C LEU A 221 -12.86 0.78 -7.68
N LEU A 222 -13.09 0.78 -9.00
CA LEU A 222 -14.13 1.59 -9.67
C LEU A 222 -15.44 0.83 -9.91
N HIS A 223 -15.59 -0.38 -9.37
CA HIS A 223 -16.76 -1.23 -9.54
C HIS A 223 -17.12 -1.56 -11.01
N HIS A 224 -16.10 -1.67 -11.87
CA HIS A 224 -16.23 -2.12 -13.25
C HIS A 224 -15.99 -3.63 -13.37
N ARG A 225 -16.64 -4.25 -14.36
CA ARG A 225 -16.39 -5.64 -14.72
C ARG A 225 -15.07 -5.75 -15.49
N MET A 226 -14.39 -6.89 -15.32
CA MET A 226 -13.21 -7.23 -16.11
C MET A 226 -13.62 -7.92 -17.40
N ASP A 227 -13.47 -7.24 -18.54
CA ASP A 227 -13.76 -7.76 -19.88
C ASP A 227 -12.53 -7.73 -20.81
N GLY A 228 -11.35 -7.41 -20.27
CA GLY A 228 -10.10 -7.34 -21.03
C GLY A 228 -9.93 -6.07 -21.85
N LYS A 229 -10.84 -5.09 -21.70
CA LYS A 229 -10.74 -3.76 -22.30
C LYS A 229 -10.58 -2.70 -21.19
N PRO A 230 -10.14 -1.48 -21.55
CA PRO A 230 -10.18 -0.36 -20.62
C PRO A 230 -11.61 -0.13 -20.11
N PRO A 231 -11.83 0.03 -18.78
CA PRO A 231 -13.16 0.28 -18.25
C PRO A 231 -13.75 1.59 -18.79
N PRO A 232 -15.06 1.65 -19.06
CA PRO A 232 -15.73 2.86 -19.54
C PRO A 232 -15.90 3.87 -18.39
N ILE A 233 -14.82 4.58 -18.09
CA ILE A 233 -14.77 5.60 -17.02
C ILE A 233 -15.50 6.86 -17.49
N ARG A 234 -16.56 7.25 -16.77
CA ARG A 234 -17.29 8.49 -17.07
C ARG A 234 -16.53 9.69 -16.50
N LEU A 235 -16.55 10.82 -17.21
CA LEU A 235 -15.91 12.06 -16.76
C LEU A 235 -16.72 12.73 -15.64
N ARG A 236 -16.42 12.39 -14.38
CA ARG A 236 -17.14 12.90 -13.20
C ARG A 236 -16.25 13.68 -12.24
N SER A 237 -14.94 13.65 -12.44
CA SER A 237 -13.97 14.39 -11.62
C SER A 237 -12.76 14.83 -12.43
N ARG A 238 -11.88 15.62 -11.80
CA ARG A 238 -10.55 15.97 -12.36
C ARG A 238 -9.65 14.76 -12.59
N TYR A 239 -9.92 13.63 -11.94
CA TYR A 239 -9.12 12.40 -12.03
C TYR A 239 -9.60 11.45 -13.12
N SER A 240 -10.84 11.57 -13.60
CA SER A 240 -11.45 10.59 -14.52
C SER A 240 -10.63 10.40 -15.80
N ARG A 241 -10.14 11.49 -16.40
CA ARG A 241 -9.30 11.45 -17.60
C ARG A 241 -7.96 10.74 -17.36
N ALA A 242 -7.36 10.97 -16.20
CA ALA A 242 -6.10 10.34 -15.84
C ALA A 242 -6.28 8.85 -15.55
N LEU A 243 -7.37 8.45 -14.90
CA LEU A 243 -7.73 7.05 -14.71
C LEU A 243 -7.99 6.35 -16.04
N LEU A 244 -8.66 7.01 -16.99
CA LEU A 244 -8.85 6.49 -18.35
C LEU A 244 -7.53 6.36 -19.11
N ALA A 245 -6.67 7.39 -19.09
CA ALA A 245 -5.34 7.33 -19.69
C ALA A 245 -4.49 6.21 -19.08
N CYS A 246 -4.53 6.05 -17.75
CA CYS A 246 -3.88 4.96 -17.03
C CYS A 246 -4.36 3.60 -17.53
N ALA A 247 -5.68 3.39 -17.64
CA ALA A 247 -6.24 2.16 -18.21
C ALA A 247 -5.74 1.90 -19.64
N THR A 248 -5.81 2.90 -20.53
CA THR A 248 -5.36 2.75 -21.92
C THR A 248 -3.88 2.38 -22.00
N LEU A 249 -3.02 3.01 -21.19
CA LEU A 249 -1.59 2.69 -21.15
C LEU A 249 -1.32 1.28 -20.63
N LEU A 250 -2.08 0.82 -19.63
CA LEU A 250 -1.97 -0.54 -19.10
C LEU A 250 -2.44 -1.59 -20.11
N GLN A 251 -3.43 -1.26 -20.95
CA GLN A 251 -3.92 -2.14 -22.02
C GLN A 251 -2.85 -2.40 -23.11
N GLU A 252 -1.92 -1.47 -23.32
CA GLU A 252 -0.83 -1.66 -24.29
C GLU A 252 0.10 -2.83 -23.92
N ASP A 253 0.16 -3.20 -22.64
CA ASP A 253 0.97 -4.29 -22.08
C ASP A 253 2.45 -4.28 -22.52
N LYS A 254 3.02 -3.08 -22.67
CA LYS A 254 4.44 -2.88 -23.01
C LYS A 254 5.27 -2.81 -21.73
N SER A 255 6.57 -3.07 -21.84
CA SER A 255 7.52 -2.89 -20.73
C SER A 255 7.49 -1.48 -20.11
N SER A 256 7.17 -0.46 -20.90
CA SER A 256 7.03 0.93 -20.43
C SER A 256 5.65 1.29 -19.88
N SER A 257 4.62 0.44 -20.05
CA SER A 257 3.22 0.74 -19.70
C SER A 257 3.04 1.08 -18.23
N LEU A 258 3.62 0.30 -17.32
CA LEU A 258 3.56 0.59 -15.88
C LEU A 258 4.18 1.94 -15.53
N THR A 259 5.28 2.31 -16.19
CA THR A 259 5.96 3.60 -15.98
C THR A 259 5.12 4.77 -16.45
N LYS A 260 4.57 4.68 -17.67
CA LYS A 260 3.73 5.75 -18.21
C LYS A 260 2.44 5.92 -17.41
N ALA A 261 1.80 4.80 -17.05
CA ALA A 261 0.59 4.80 -16.22
C ALA A 261 0.86 5.41 -14.83
N LYS A 262 1.99 5.07 -14.21
CA LYS A 262 2.44 5.69 -12.95
C LYS A 262 2.53 7.22 -13.13
N ASN A 263 3.32 7.68 -14.09
CA ASN A 263 3.58 9.11 -14.31
C ASN A 263 2.28 9.91 -14.57
N VAL A 264 1.31 9.33 -15.30
CA VAL A 264 -0.02 9.91 -15.50
C VAL A 264 -0.75 10.14 -14.17
N LEU A 265 -0.76 9.15 -13.27
CA LEU A 265 -1.40 9.30 -11.96
C LEU A 265 -0.65 10.28 -11.06
N GLU A 266 0.69 10.29 -11.12
CA GLU A 266 1.51 11.27 -10.39
C GLU A 266 1.16 12.71 -10.79
N VAL A 267 1.11 12.98 -12.09
CA VAL A 267 0.70 14.28 -12.63
C VAL A 267 -0.74 14.62 -12.21
N ALA A 268 -1.68 13.68 -12.28
CA ALA A 268 -3.06 13.98 -11.88
C ALA A 268 -3.21 14.32 -10.38
N LEU A 269 -2.41 13.68 -9.52
CA LEU A 269 -2.44 13.85 -8.08
C LEU A 269 -1.75 15.13 -7.61
N TRP A 270 -0.62 15.50 -8.23
CA TRP A 270 0.24 16.56 -7.71
C TRP A 270 0.54 17.70 -8.70
N ALA A 271 0.42 17.47 -10.00
CA ALA A 271 0.52 18.57 -10.94
C ALA A 271 -0.74 19.44 -10.88
N GLY A 272 -0.53 20.73 -11.12
CA GLY A 272 -1.61 21.71 -11.26
C GLY A 272 -2.06 21.82 -12.71
N GLU A 273 -2.17 23.06 -13.17
CA GLU A 273 -2.55 23.37 -14.54
C GLU A 273 -1.58 22.77 -15.58
N PRO A 274 -2.09 22.39 -16.77
CA PRO A 274 -1.25 21.86 -17.84
C PRO A 274 -0.15 22.84 -18.27
N CYS A 275 1.07 22.34 -18.37
CA CYS A 275 2.21 23.08 -18.91
C CYS A 275 2.19 22.96 -20.43
N ARG A 276 2.38 24.08 -21.14
CA ARG A 276 2.37 24.11 -22.62
C ARG A 276 3.74 23.88 -23.21
N THR A 277 4.79 24.16 -22.45
CA THR A 277 6.19 24.09 -22.90
C THR A 277 7.11 23.48 -21.86
N ASP A 278 8.25 22.96 -22.30
CA ASP A 278 9.32 22.44 -21.43
C ASP A 278 9.83 23.49 -20.43
N SER A 279 9.84 24.77 -20.83
CA SER A 279 10.25 25.87 -19.94
C SER A 279 9.23 26.11 -18.84
N GLU A 280 7.93 26.12 -19.15
CA GLU A 280 6.87 26.22 -18.14
C GLU A 280 6.92 25.05 -17.16
N ALA A 281 7.06 23.82 -17.66
CA ALA A 281 7.13 22.63 -16.82
C ALA A 281 8.38 22.63 -15.91
N ARG A 282 9.51 23.19 -16.39
CA ARG A 282 10.71 23.37 -15.58
C ARG A 282 10.49 24.37 -14.44
N VAL A 283 9.97 25.55 -14.76
CA VAL A 283 9.67 26.58 -13.74
C VAL A 283 8.69 26.04 -12.71
N TRP A 284 7.64 25.34 -13.15
CA TRP A 284 6.69 24.71 -12.24
C TRP A 284 7.36 23.69 -11.30
N LEU A 285 8.23 22.83 -11.83
CA LEU A 285 8.97 21.86 -11.01
C LEU A 285 9.86 22.53 -9.97
N ASP A 286 10.58 23.58 -10.34
CA ASP A 286 11.50 24.27 -9.44
C ASP A 286 10.73 24.94 -8.29
N VAL A 287 9.59 25.58 -8.58
CA VAL A 287 8.70 26.14 -7.55
C VAL A 287 8.12 25.03 -6.67
N ALA A 288 7.56 23.97 -7.25
CA ALA A 288 6.95 22.88 -6.50
C ALA A 288 7.94 22.15 -5.59
N ARG A 289 9.20 22.02 -6.02
CA ARG A 289 10.30 21.46 -5.21
C ARG A 289 10.68 22.39 -4.07
N ALA A 290 10.83 23.69 -4.32
CA ALA A 290 11.15 24.66 -3.29
C ALA A 290 10.06 24.71 -2.21
N ASP A 291 8.79 24.76 -2.61
CA ASP A 291 7.64 24.73 -1.70
C ASP A 291 7.59 23.44 -0.89
N CYS A 292 7.91 22.30 -1.50
CA CYS A 292 7.95 21.02 -0.80
C CYS A 292 9.07 21.01 0.27
N VAL A 293 10.26 21.53 -0.04
CA VAL A 293 11.37 21.61 0.93
C VAL A 293 11.00 22.53 2.09
N ASP A 294 10.42 23.70 1.81
CA ASP A 294 9.97 24.63 2.85
C ASP A 294 8.89 24.00 3.75
N ALA A 295 7.91 23.29 3.18
CA ALA A 295 6.89 22.57 3.94
C ALA A 295 7.51 21.48 4.85
N LEU A 296 8.44 20.68 4.32
CA LEU A 296 9.14 19.65 5.09
C LEU A 296 9.98 20.25 6.22
N LEU A 297 10.68 21.36 5.98
CA LEU A 297 11.46 22.05 7.00
C LEU A 297 10.57 22.61 8.11
N ARG A 298 9.43 23.23 7.76
CA ARG A 298 8.46 23.70 8.75
C ARG A 298 7.92 22.56 9.59
N GLN A 299 7.57 21.43 8.98
CA GLN A 299 7.10 20.26 9.70
C GLN A 299 8.17 19.70 10.66
N LEU A 300 9.43 19.62 10.22
CA LEU A 300 10.54 19.18 11.08
C LEU A 300 10.80 20.10 12.27
N VAL A 301 10.68 21.42 12.07
CA VAL A 301 10.89 22.43 13.12
C VAL A 301 9.72 22.46 14.11
N CYS A 302 8.48 22.44 13.61
CA CYS A 302 7.28 22.54 14.44
C CYS A 302 6.92 21.22 15.14
N GLU A 303 7.23 20.08 14.53
CA GLU A 303 6.89 18.76 15.05
C GLU A 303 8.12 17.82 15.03
N PRO A 304 9.06 17.98 15.98
CA PRO A 304 10.25 17.16 16.03
C PRO A 304 9.91 15.66 16.10
N GLY A 305 10.37 14.89 15.12
CA GLY A 305 10.12 13.44 15.00
C GLY A 305 8.81 13.06 14.31
N CYS A 306 8.10 14.00 13.68
CA CYS A 306 6.99 13.69 12.79
C CYS A 306 7.46 12.85 11.60
N GLN A 307 6.77 11.74 11.33
CA GLN A 307 7.04 10.91 10.16
C GLN A 307 6.16 11.35 8.99
N LEU A 308 6.75 11.40 7.80
CA LEU A 308 5.98 11.63 6.58
C LEU A 308 4.99 10.48 6.36
N GLY A 309 3.73 10.82 6.13
CA GLY A 309 2.70 9.89 5.70
C GLY A 309 2.98 9.34 4.30
N ALA A 310 2.20 8.34 3.89
CA ALA A 310 2.37 7.73 2.57
C ALA A 310 2.21 8.78 1.45
N ARG A 311 1.18 9.63 1.53
CA ARG A 311 0.91 10.63 0.49
C ARG A 311 2.06 11.62 0.31
N GLU A 312 2.64 12.11 1.40
CA GLU A 312 3.75 13.05 1.39
C GLU A 312 5.00 12.41 0.80
N ARG A 313 5.32 11.17 1.19
CA ARG A 313 6.46 10.42 0.65
C ARG A 313 6.37 10.28 -0.87
N TYR A 314 5.22 9.87 -1.38
CA TYR A 314 4.99 9.74 -2.82
C TYR A 314 5.08 11.07 -3.56
N ARG A 315 4.59 12.17 -2.96
CA ARG A 315 4.75 13.51 -3.54
C ARG A 315 6.23 13.89 -3.64
N VAL A 316 7.01 13.63 -2.59
CA VAL A 316 8.46 13.89 -2.60
C VAL A 316 9.16 13.05 -3.67
N GLU A 317 8.88 11.76 -3.76
CA GLU A 317 9.46 10.89 -4.79
C GLU A 317 9.15 11.36 -6.21
N PHE A 318 7.92 11.81 -6.45
CA PHE A 318 7.57 12.40 -7.73
C PHE A 318 8.35 13.66 -8.01
N LEU A 319 8.41 14.62 -7.08
CA LEU A 319 9.16 15.86 -7.30
C LEU A 319 10.65 15.60 -7.52
N LEU A 320 11.23 14.59 -6.86
CA LEU A 320 12.62 14.20 -7.05
C LEU A 320 12.88 13.52 -8.40
N SER A 321 11.93 12.74 -8.92
CA SER A 321 12.12 11.94 -10.15
C SER A 321 11.56 12.58 -11.42
N ALA A 322 10.60 13.49 -11.30
CA ALA A 322 9.95 14.13 -12.43
C ALA A 322 10.87 15.07 -13.20
N ASN A 323 10.70 15.11 -14.51
CA ASN A 323 11.37 16.07 -15.39
C ASN A 323 10.33 16.74 -16.31
N PRO A 324 10.66 17.89 -16.94
CA PRO A 324 9.71 18.62 -17.78
C PRO A 324 9.05 17.76 -18.87
N ARG A 325 9.85 16.91 -19.52
CA ARG A 325 9.39 16.01 -20.57
C ARG A 325 8.38 14.99 -20.05
N SER A 326 8.65 14.34 -18.91
CA SER A 326 7.72 13.35 -18.34
C SER A 326 6.39 13.98 -17.92
N ILE A 327 6.41 15.24 -17.48
CA ILE A 327 5.18 15.99 -17.15
C ILE A 327 4.36 16.22 -18.41
N ILE A 328 4.98 16.77 -19.47
CA ILE A 328 4.30 17.12 -20.71
C ILE A 328 3.76 15.87 -21.43
N GLU A 329 4.55 14.80 -21.48
CA GLU A 329 4.12 13.52 -22.05
C GLU A 329 2.90 12.96 -21.29
N SER A 330 2.90 13.05 -19.96
CA SER A 330 1.79 12.58 -19.13
C SER A 330 0.55 13.47 -19.26
N GLN A 331 0.71 14.79 -19.31
CA GLN A 331 -0.39 15.74 -19.55
C GLN A 331 -1.00 15.54 -20.93
N SER A 332 -0.18 15.32 -21.96
CA SER A 332 -0.62 14.95 -23.29
C SER A 332 -1.40 13.64 -23.29
N ALA A 333 -0.91 12.60 -22.60
CA ALA A 333 -1.63 11.34 -22.45
C ALA A 333 -3.02 11.54 -21.80
N ILE A 334 -3.10 12.32 -20.73
CA ILE A 334 -4.36 12.66 -20.02
C ILE A 334 -5.32 13.42 -20.94
N GLN A 335 -4.83 14.37 -21.74
CA GLN A 335 -5.65 15.14 -22.67
C GLN A 335 -6.11 14.30 -23.87
N SER A 336 -5.26 13.38 -24.33
CA SER A 336 -5.54 12.50 -25.47
C SER A 336 -6.49 11.35 -25.13
N ALA A 337 -6.70 11.06 -23.84
CA ALA A 337 -7.71 10.13 -23.35
C ALA A 337 -9.10 10.70 -23.62
N ASN A 338 -9.54 10.54 -24.88
CA ASN A 338 -10.84 10.93 -25.39
C ASN A 338 -11.90 9.86 -25.10
N ILE A 339 -13.13 10.36 -24.97
CA ILE A 339 -14.40 9.66 -24.66
C ILE A 339 -14.75 8.62 -25.73
#